data_AF-A0A0D6PC52-F1
#
_entry.id   AF-A0A0D6PC52-F1
#
_cell.length_a   1.000
_cell.length_b   1.000
_cell.length_c   1.000
_cell.angle_alpha   90.00
_cell.angle_beta   90.00
_cell.angle_gamma   90.00
#
_symmetry.space_group_name_H-M   'P 1'
#
loop_
_entity.id
_entity.type
_entity.pdbx_description
1 polymer ?
#
loop_
_entity_poly.entity_id
_entity_poly.type
_entity_poly.pdbx_seq_one_letter_code
_entity_poly.pdbx_strand_id
1 'polypeptide(L)'
;MRTRLPLIAALVVAVLAGAGAALYQFALPGLFSARPTPPAIEVAAATWLLRHSVPARDAARADPLPADEAVIAAGATLFQDKCATCHGFDGRGHTVIGANVYPRVPSLHGLMPTLTDGQAFAYIRDGIRNTAMPAWDLADTQIWQLVTFLRHLPLTAGRMPDRPESVAGAHFVGSAACRGCHQAIYSRWSTTRMANVVRDPRVHPDAIIPDLDKPDPVLTFTRGDIAFVYGSVWKQRYFTRRGTDFFPLPAQWDITNKRWLPYHVPDNADWWAAFYPKDNMQRPTGPLCDGCHSVNYDIRTKTPTEWNVGCEACHGAGSAHVARPTKANIINPARLDYVAASDTCIRCHSQGRPPGNPIGGTYYDWPVGFHQGLRLADFWQLEEHKLGTLTFTHFPDGTAHKNRMQGNDFVQSLMYTRGVTCFSCHDPHGSDNPAMLRARGNTLCLTCHAANTTTGPLAPSIEAHTHHRIDSAGSQCVACHMPKVEETLGKVMVHAHTFRFITPAETESLGIPNPCTLCHTDKTTGWAKAALATWSNRSPWRMAE
;
A
#
# COMPACT_ATOMS: atom_id res chain seq x y z
N MET A 1 68.95 -41.86 7.50
CA MET A 1 67.49 -41.59 7.45
C MET A 1 66.90 -40.96 8.73
N ARG A 2 67.58 -40.96 9.90
CA ARG A 2 67.01 -40.46 11.18
C ARG A 2 67.08 -38.94 11.44
N THR A 3 67.79 -38.16 10.62
CA THR A 3 68.08 -36.73 10.92
C THR A 3 67.13 -35.71 10.27
N ARG A 4 66.23 -36.11 9.36
CA ARG A 4 65.28 -35.19 8.71
C ARG A 4 63.88 -35.19 9.33
N LEU A 5 63.54 -36.23 10.10
CA LEU A 5 62.24 -36.37 10.74
C LEU A 5 61.89 -35.23 11.73
N PRO A 6 62.80 -34.76 12.62
CA PRO A 6 62.46 -33.67 13.54
C PRO A 6 62.32 -32.32 12.83
N LEU A 7 63.07 -32.08 11.76
CA LEU A 7 62.95 -30.86 10.93
C LEU A 7 61.63 -30.83 10.16
N ILE A 8 61.21 -31.96 9.58
CA ILE A 8 59.92 -32.07 8.91
C ILE A 8 58.77 -31.91 9.93
N ALA A 9 58.90 -32.54 11.10
CA ALA A 9 57.90 -32.39 12.17
C ALA A 9 57.79 -30.93 12.66
N ALA A 10 58.91 -30.24 12.87
CA ALA A 10 58.92 -28.83 13.26
C ALA A 10 58.32 -27.92 12.17
N LEU A 11 58.61 -28.19 10.89
CA LEU A 11 58.03 -27.44 9.78
C LEU A 11 56.52 -27.65 9.68
N VAL A 12 56.04 -28.88 9.85
CA VAL A 12 54.60 -29.20 9.86
C VAL A 12 53.90 -28.51 11.03
N VAL A 13 54.48 -28.55 12.24
CA VAL A 13 53.91 -27.83 13.40
C VAL A 13 53.88 -26.32 13.18
N ALA A 14 54.93 -25.74 12.60
CA ALA A 14 54.96 -24.31 12.29
C ALA A 14 53.90 -23.91 11.23
N VAL A 15 53.71 -24.74 10.20
CA VAL A 15 52.67 -24.53 9.18
C VAL A 15 51.27 -24.66 9.79
N LEU A 16 51.03 -25.68 10.63
CA LEU A 16 49.74 -25.86 11.30
C LEU A 16 49.45 -24.74 12.30
N ALA A 17 50.45 -24.28 13.05
CA ALA A 17 50.32 -23.15 13.96
C ALA A 17 50.07 -21.84 13.21
N GLY A 18 50.77 -21.61 12.09
CA GLY A 18 50.54 -20.47 11.20
C GLY A 18 49.13 -20.49 10.58
N ALA A 19 48.67 -21.66 10.11
CA ALA A 19 47.32 -21.84 9.61
C ALA A 19 46.25 -21.63 10.70
N GLY A 20 46.50 -22.13 11.93
CA GLY A 20 45.63 -21.92 13.08
C GLY A 20 45.55 -20.45 13.51
N ALA A 21 46.68 -19.73 13.52
CA ALA A 21 46.72 -18.30 13.81
C ALA A 21 46.02 -17.48 12.72
N ALA A 22 46.19 -17.85 11.44
CA ALA A 22 45.48 -17.21 10.33
C ALA A 22 43.96 -17.47 10.41
N LEU A 23 43.53 -18.69 10.73
CA LEU A 23 42.13 -19.00 10.97
C LEU A 23 41.56 -18.18 12.14
N TYR A 24 42.31 -18.07 13.24
CA TYR A 24 41.91 -17.28 14.41
C TYR A 24 41.81 -15.78 14.10
N GLN A 25 42.76 -15.23 13.34
CA GLN A 25 42.79 -13.79 13.04
C GLN A 25 41.85 -13.38 11.90
N PHE A 26 41.62 -14.23 10.91
CA PHE A 26 40.90 -13.87 9.69
C PHE A 26 39.52 -14.53 9.54
N ALA A 27 39.25 -15.66 10.22
CA ALA A 27 37.98 -16.38 10.10
C ALA A 27 37.10 -16.34 11.36
N LEU A 28 37.66 -16.14 12.56
CA LEU A 28 36.86 -16.03 13.80
C LEU A 28 36.19 -14.65 14.02
N PRO A 29 36.84 -13.51 13.73
CA PRO A 29 36.21 -12.21 13.93
C PRO A 29 35.00 -12.05 13.01
N GLY A 30 33.82 -11.86 13.60
CA GLY A 30 32.57 -11.70 12.85
C GLY A 30 31.65 -12.93 12.83
N LEU A 31 32.11 -14.11 13.28
CA LEU A 31 31.25 -15.31 13.35
C LEU A 31 30.03 -15.15 14.28
N PHE A 32 30.07 -14.20 15.21
CA PHE A 32 28.94 -13.88 16.08
C PHE A 32 27.85 -13.03 15.40
N SER A 33 28.13 -12.48 14.21
CA SER A 33 27.29 -11.46 13.56
C SER A 33 26.74 -11.95 12.23
N ALA A 34 25.41 -11.89 12.09
CA ALA A 34 24.71 -12.17 10.84
C ALA A 34 24.70 -10.99 9.84
N ARG A 35 25.29 -9.84 10.21
CA ARG A 35 25.22 -8.61 9.40
C ARG A 35 26.12 -8.61 8.15
N PRO A 36 27.38 -9.08 8.21
CA PRO A 36 28.27 -9.06 7.06
C PRO A 36 27.75 -9.94 5.93
N THR A 37 28.07 -9.58 4.68
CA THR A 37 27.84 -10.47 3.54
C THR A 37 28.94 -11.54 3.51
N PRO A 38 28.61 -12.84 3.36
CA PRO A 38 29.61 -13.91 3.31
C PRO A 38 30.62 -13.68 2.16
N PRO A 39 31.93 -13.94 2.38
CA PRO A 39 32.92 -13.95 1.30
C PRO A 39 32.57 -14.95 0.20
N ALA A 40 32.92 -14.65 -1.05
CA ALA A 40 32.58 -15.50 -2.20
C ALA A 40 33.11 -16.95 -2.06
N ILE A 41 34.29 -17.13 -1.47
CA ILE A 41 34.87 -18.46 -1.22
C ILE A 41 34.06 -19.27 -0.21
N GLU A 42 33.51 -18.62 0.82
CA GLU A 42 32.63 -19.25 1.80
C GLU A 42 31.33 -19.68 1.14
N VAL A 43 30.71 -18.79 0.35
CA VAL A 43 29.49 -19.09 -0.41
C VAL A 43 29.73 -20.27 -1.36
N ALA A 44 30.85 -20.27 -2.08
CA ALA A 44 31.18 -21.34 -3.03
C ALA A 44 31.37 -22.70 -2.31
N ALA A 45 32.15 -22.72 -1.23
CA ALA A 45 32.38 -23.92 -0.45
C ALA A 45 31.10 -24.46 0.20
N ALA A 46 30.31 -23.59 0.83
CA ALA A 46 29.03 -23.96 1.46
C ALA A 46 28.02 -24.48 0.44
N THR A 47 27.90 -23.82 -0.72
CA THR A 47 27.01 -24.25 -1.79
C THR A 47 27.44 -25.59 -2.37
N TRP A 48 28.74 -25.81 -2.56
CA TRP A 48 29.26 -27.09 -3.03
C TRP A 48 28.97 -28.22 -2.03
N LEU A 49 29.26 -28.01 -0.74
CA LEU A 49 28.99 -28.98 0.32
C LEU A 49 27.49 -29.31 0.42
N LEU A 50 26.63 -28.29 0.37
CA LEU A 50 25.18 -28.49 0.43
C LEU A 50 24.67 -29.30 -0.76
N ARG A 51 25.13 -29.00 -1.99
CA ARG A 51 24.69 -29.74 -3.18
C ARG A 51 25.10 -31.20 -3.18
N HIS A 52 26.24 -31.53 -2.57
CA HIS A 52 26.75 -32.90 -2.45
C HIS A 52 26.31 -33.61 -1.17
N SER A 53 25.54 -32.96 -0.29
CA SER A 53 25.02 -33.59 0.93
C SER A 53 23.75 -34.42 0.69
N VAL A 54 23.01 -34.13 -0.39
CA VAL A 54 21.84 -34.93 -0.78
C VAL A 54 22.31 -36.19 -1.51
N PRO A 55 21.96 -37.41 -1.04
CA PRO A 55 22.34 -38.65 -1.71
C PRO A 55 21.89 -38.67 -3.17
N ALA A 56 22.74 -39.18 -4.07
CA ALA A 56 22.48 -39.16 -5.52
C ALA A 56 21.13 -39.76 -5.91
N ARG A 57 20.68 -40.82 -5.22
CA ARG A 57 19.36 -41.44 -5.42
C ARG A 57 18.20 -40.49 -5.10
N ASP A 58 18.34 -39.67 -4.07
CA ASP A 58 17.28 -38.78 -3.59
C ASP A 58 17.25 -37.52 -4.46
N ALA A 59 18.43 -37.01 -4.84
CA ALA A 59 18.57 -35.89 -5.78
C ALA A 59 18.00 -36.22 -7.17
N ALA A 60 18.05 -37.48 -7.61
CA ALA A 60 17.54 -37.92 -8.90
C ALA A 60 16.01 -38.16 -8.93
N ARG A 61 15.31 -38.06 -7.78
CA ARG A 61 13.86 -38.22 -7.72
C ARG A 61 13.18 -37.07 -8.48
N ALA A 62 12.28 -37.44 -9.41
CA ALA A 62 11.42 -36.50 -10.11
C ALA A 62 10.16 -36.23 -9.29
N ASP A 63 9.57 -35.05 -9.47
CA ASP A 63 8.26 -34.71 -8.89
C ASP A 63 7.18 -35.67 -9.46
N PRO A 64 6.52 -36.48 -8.61
CA PRO A 64 5.51 -37.43 -9.07
C PRO A 64 4.15 -36.77 -9.32
N LEU A 65 3.96 -35.50 -8.93
CA LEU A 65 2.67 -34.82 -9.07
C LEU A 65 2.53 -34.15 -10.44
N PRO A 66 1.31 -34.13 -11.01
CA PRO A 66 1.03 -33.35 -12.20
C PRO A 66 1.14 -31.85 -11.87
N ALA A 67 1.71 -31.08 -12.80
CA ALA A 67 1.76 -29.61 -12.73
C ALA A 67 0.40 -28.98 -13.10
N ASP A 68 -0.68 -29.48 -12.52
CA ASP A 68 -2.01 -28.91 -12.69
C ASP A 68 -2.32 -27.82 -11.66
N GLU A 69 -3.38 -27.06 -11.94
CA GLU A 69 -3.74 -25.88 -11.14
C GLU A 69 -4.07 -26.23 -9.67
N ALA A 70 -4.67 -27.39 -9.42
CA ALA A 70 -5.03 -27.81 -8.06
C ALA A 70 -3.80 -28.12 -7.22
N VAL A 71 -2.80 -28.81 -7.79
CA VAL A 71 -1.52 -29.11 -7.12
C VAL A 71 -0.74 -27.82 -6.84
N ILE A 72 -0.66 -26.93 -7.83
CA ILE A 72 0.02 -25.64 -7.71
C ILE A 72 -0.66 -24.77 -6.63
N ALA A 73 -1.99 -24.72 -6.58
CA ALA A 73 -2.74 -23.96 -5.57
C ALA A 73 -2.56 -24.53 -4.14
N ALA A 74 -2.52 -25.86 -4.00
CA ALA A 74 -2.22 -26.51 -2.73
C ALA A 74 -0.81 -26.16 -2.24
N GLY A 75 0.18 -26.22 -3.14
CA GLY A 75 1.56 -25.79 -2.86
C GLY A 75 1.67 -24.31 -2.50
N ALA A 76 0.95 -23.44 -3.20
CA ALA A 76 0.90 -22.01 -2.91
C ALA A 76 0.38 -21.74 -1.49
N THR A 77 -0.67 -22.44 -1.07
CA THR A 77 -1.24 -22.31 0.29
C THR A 77 -0.22 -22.72 1.35
N LEU A 78 0.46 -23.85 1.16
CA LEU A 78 1.52 -24.31 2.07
C LEU A 78 2.69 -23.32 2.12
N PHE A 79 3.08 -22.76 0.98
CA PHE A 79 4.17 -21.79 0.90
C PHE A 79 3.83 -20.51 1.66
N GLN A 80 2.59 -20.02 1.53
CA GLN A 80 2.11 -18.87 2.28
C GLN A 80 2.14 -19.11 3.78
N ASP A 81 1.69 -20.28 4.23
CA ASP A 81 1.57 -20.61 5.65
C ASP A 81 2.94 -20.88 6.32
N LYS A 82 3.92 -21.41 5.58
CA LYS A 82 5.19 -21.91 6.15
C LYS A 82 6.44 -21.16 5.70
N CYS A 83 6.47 -20.68 4.46
CA CYS A 83 7.70 -20.23 3.81
C CYS A 83 7.73 -18.71 3.59
N ALA A 84 6.58 -18.07 3.35
CA ALA A 84 6.49 -16.67 2.94
C ALA A 84 7.03 -15.67 3.99
N THR A 85 7.01 -16.03 5.27
CA THR A 85 7.59 -15.21 6.35
C THR A 85 9.09 -14.94 6.13
N CYS A 86 9.81 -15.89 5.55
CA CYS A 86 11.24 -15.77 5.25
C CYS A 86 11.48 -15.45 3.77
N HIS A 87 10.81 -16.17 2.87
CA HIS A 87 11.03 -16.07 1.41
C HIS A 87 10.24 -14.94 0.74
N GLY A 88 9.25 -14.34 1.40
CA GLY A 88 8.32 -13.40 0.78
C GLY A 88 7.32 -14.11 -0.14
N PHE A 89 6.17 -13.48 -0.38
CA PHE A 89 5.16 -14.02 -1.30
C PHE A 89 5.65 -14.10 -2.75
N ASP A 90 6.59 -13.23 -3.13
CA ASP A 90 7.27 -13.23 -4.42
C ASP A 90 8.52 -14.11 -4.44
N GLY A 91 8.82 -14.84 -3.37
CA GLY A 91 9.98 -15.72 -3.24
C GLY A 91 11.34 -15.03 -3.36
N ARG A 92 11.45 -13.70 -3.28
CA ARG A 92 12.74 -12.99 -3.43
C ARG A 92 13.58 -12.94 -2.15
N GLY A 93 13.01 -13.30 -1.00
CA GLY A 93 13.70 -13.30 0.29
C GLY A 93 13.81 -11.92 0.96
N HIS A 94 13.19 -10.88 0.39
CA HIS A 94 13.24 -9.49 0.89
C HIS A 94 12.27 -9.22 2.05
N THR A 95 12.18 -10.14 3.01
CA THR A 95 11.39 -9.95 4.23
C THR A 95 12.27 -9.44 5.37
N VAL A 96 11.66 -8.94 6.45
CA VAL A 96 12.41 -8.54 7.66
C VAL A 96 13.25 -9.69 8.19
N ILE A 97 12.72 -10.91 8.19
CA ILE A 97 13.47 -12.09 8.65
C ILE A 97 14.49 -12.51 7.60
N GLY A 98 14.08 -12.65 6.34
CA GLY A 98 14.93 -13.15 5.27
C GLY A 98 16.16 -12.30 4.96
N ALA A 99 16.05 -10.98 5.12
CA ALA A 99 17.16 -10.05 4.92
C ALA A 99 18.17 -10.03 6.10
N ASN A 100 17.79 -10.55 7.28
CA ASN A 100 18.56 -10.41 8.52
C ASN A 100 19.08 -11.73 9.11
N VAL A 101 18.80 -12.88 8.48
CA VAL A 101 19.40 -14.17 8.82
C VAL A 101 20.74 -14.38 8.10
N TYR A 102 21.59 -15.26 8.62
CA TYR A 102 22.84 -15.68 7.98
C TYR A 102 22.82 -17.18 7.68
N PRO A 103 23.05 -17.60 6.42
CA PRO A 103 23.09 -16.75 5.22
C PRO A 103 21.72 -16.10 4.95
N ARG A 104 21.72 -14.99 4.20
CA ARG A 104 20.46 -14.33 3.78
C ARG A 104 19.61 -15.28 2.95
N VAL A 105 18.29 -15.16 3.07
CA VAL A 105 17.37 -15.98 2.30
C VAL A 105 17.56 -15.70 0.80
N PRO A 106 17.87 -16.71 -0.02
CA PRO A 106 18.09 -16.53 -1.44
C PRO A 106 16.77 -16.27 -2.18
N SER A 107 16.86 -15.60 -3.33
CA SER A 107 15.76 -15.53 -4.28
C SER A 107 15.48 -16.91 -4.87
N LEU A 108 14.26 -17.39 -4.67
CA LEU A 108 13.78 -18.68 -5.17
C LEU A 108 13.71 -18.70 -6.71
N HIS A 109 13.47 -17.55 -7.35
CA HIS A 109 13.53 -17.44 -8.82
C HIS A 109 14.91 -17.74 -9.39
N GLY A 110 15.98 -17.31 -8.70
CA GLY A 110 17.35 -17.61 -9.10
C GLY A 110 17.78 -19.02 -8.67
N LEU A 111 17.29 -19.47 -7.50
CA LEU A 111 17.71 -20.74 -6.92
C LEU A 111 17.06 -21.95 -7.58
N MET A 112 15.73 -21.95 -7.74
CA MET A 112 14.97 -23.11 -8.20
C MET A 112 15.47 -23.68 -9.53
N PRO A 113 15.77 -22.88 -10.58
CA PRO A 113 16.31 -23.41 -11.84
C PRO A 113 17.64 -24.16 -11.70
N THR A 114 18.38 -23.95 -10.61
CA THR A 114 19.68 -24.59 -10.37
C THR A 114 19.61 -25.90 -9.59
N LEU A 115 18.43 -26.27 -9.09
CA LEU A 115 18.20 -27.47 -8.30
C LEU A 115 17.45 -28.53 -9.10
N THR A 116 17.69 -29.81 -8.81
CA THR A 116 16.76 -30.88 -9.21
C THR A 116 15.53 -30.89 -8.31
N ASP A 117 14.45 -31.54 -8.75
CA ASP A 117 13.22 -31.69 -7.95
C ASP A 117 13.48 -32.43 -6.64
N GLY A 118 14.23 -33.52 -6.69
CA GLY A 118 14.65 -34.28 -5.51
C GLY A 118 15.52 -33.47 -4.53
N GLN A 119 16.37 -32.57 -5.02
CA GLN A 119 17.13 -31.66 -4.15
C GLN A 119 16.22 -30.63 -3.47
N ALA A 120 15.31 -30.01 -4.23
CA ALA A 120 14.34 -29.07 -3.67
C ALA A 120 13.46 -29.75 -2.60
N PHE A 121 12.99 -30.96 -2.89
CA PHE A 121 12.25 -31.79 -1.95
C PHE A 121 13.03 -32.05 -0.66
N ALA A 122 14.29 -32.50 -0.77
CA ALA A 122 15.12 -32.80 0.39
C ALA A 122 15.37 -31.55 1.27
N TYR A 123 15.67 -30.40 0.66
CA TYR A 123 15.89 -29.16 1.41
C TYR A 123 14.63 -28.63 2.10
N ILE A 124 13.45 -28.82 1.50
CA ILE A 124 12.18 -28.44 2.13
C ILE A 124 11.86 -29.38 3.28
N ARG A 125 11.98 -30.71 3.08
CA ARG A 125 11.68 -31.70 4.12
C ARG A 125 12.61 -31.56 5.32
N ASP A 126 13.91 -31.57 5.06
CA ASP A 126 14.94 -31.76 6.08
C ASP A 126 15.53 -30.44 6.59
N GLY A 127 15.16 -29.32 5.96
CA GLY A 127 15.77 -28.01 6.22
C GLY A 127 17.24 -27.97 5.79
N ILE A 128 17.93 -26.90 6.17
CA ILE A 128 19.36 -26.75 5.89
C ILE A 128 20.10 -26.44 7.19
N ARG A 129 20.92 -27.39 7.63
CA ARG A 129 21.72 -27.28 8.85
C ARG A 129 22.59 -26.02 8.82
N ASN A 130 22.72 -25.36 9.98
CA ASN A 130 23.47 -24.11 10.16
C ASN A 130 22.91 -22.92 9.35
N THR A 131 21.62 -22.95 9.03
CA THR A 131 20.89 -21.83 8.43
C THR A 131 19.56 -21.64 9.17
N ALA A 132 18.82 -20.59 8.81
CA ALA A 132 17.47 -20.37 9.31
C ALA A 132 16.39 -21.22 8.59
N MET A 133 16.75 -22.04 7.60
CA MET A 133 15.80 -22.90 6.88
C MET A 133 15.43 -24.13 7.74
N PRO A 134 14.21 -24.21 8.29
CA PRO A 134 13.83 -25.28 9.20
C PRO A 134 13.46 -26.56 8.43
N ALA A 135 13.51 -27.69 9.13
CA ALA A 135 12.87 -28.92 8.68
C ALA A 135 11.36 -28.84 8.93
N TRP A 136 10.56 -29.45 8.05
CA TRP A 136 9.11 -29.44 8.15
C TRP A 136 8.54 -30.84 8.31
N ASP A 137 7.69 -31.01 9.32
CA ASP A 137 6.88 -32.22 9.49
C ASP A 137 5.64 -32.15 8.59
N LEU A 138 5.85 -32.43 7.29
CA LEU A 138 4.83 -32.45 6.25
C LEU A 138 4.83 -33.81 5.56
N ALA A 139 3.66 -34.24 5.09
CA ALA A 139 3.58 -35.44 4.26
C ALA A 139 4.37 -35.24 2.96
N ASP A 140 4.98 -36.31 2.44
CA ASP A 140 5.72 -36.29 1.16
C ASP A 140 4.91 -35.62 0.04
N THR A 141 3.60 -35.87 -0.03
CA THR A 141 2.71 -35.26 -1.03
C THR A 141 2.63 -33.74 -0.91
N GLN A 142 2.64 -33.18 0.30
CA GLN A 142 2.61 -31.74 0.55
C GLN A 142 3.94 -31.08 0.19
N ILE A 143 5.05 -31.77 0.42
CA ILE A 143 6.37 -31.29 0.02
C ILE A 143 6.49 -31.30 -1.51
N TRP A 144 5.96 -32.32 -2.18
CA TRP A 144 5.88 -32.33 -3.64
C TRP A 144 5.01 -31.19 -4.17
N GLN A 145 3.85 -30.92 -3.57
CA GLN A 145 3.02 -29.75 -3.93
C GLN A 145 3.81 -28.43 -3.83
N LEU A 146 4.62 -28.26 -2.77
CA LEU A 146 5.53 -27.11 -2.63
C LEU A 146 6.56 -27.06 -3.76
N VAL A 147 7.20 -28.19 -4.10
CA VAL A 147 8.16 -28.25 -5.22
C VAL A 147 7.47 -27.88 -6.54
N THR A 148 6.30 -28.45 -6.84
CA THR A 148 5.52 -28.14 -8.04
C THR A 148 5.18 -26.65 -8.10
N PHE A 149 4.71 -26.05 -7.00
CA PHE A 149 4.43 -24.62 -6.92
C PHE A 149 5.69 -23.77 -7.16
N LEU A 150 6.81 -24.12 -6.53
CA LEU A 150 8.07 -23.38 -6.67
C LEU A 150 8.65 -23.42 -8.09
N ARG A 151 8.40 -24.49 -8.85
CA ARG A 151 8.72 -24.55 -10.29
C ARG A 151 7.88 -23.60 -11.13
N HIS A 152 6.68 -23.26 -10.67
CA HIS A 152 5.74 -22.35 -11.32
C HIS A 152 5.65 -21.00 -10.59
N LEU A 153 6.66 -20.69 -9.77
CA LEU A 153 6.67 -19.47 -8.95
C LEU A 153 6.62 -18.23 -9.87
N PRO A 154 5.58 -17.38 -9.77
CA PRO A 154 5.38 -16.26 -10.70
C PRO A 154 6.56 -15.26 -10.67
N LEU A 155 7.22 -15.03 -11.81
CA LEU A 155 8.41 -14.14 -11.94
C LEU A 155 8.14 -12.66 -11.66
N THR A 156 6.87 -12.27 -11.79
CA THR A 156 6.30 -11.02 -11.31
C THR A 156 5.43 -11.38 -10.10
N ALA A 157 5.17 -10.44 -9.18
CA ALA A 157 3.95 -10.55 -8.39
C ALA A 157 2.79 -10.45 -9.39
N GLY A 158 2.40 -11.57 -10.01
CA GLY A 158 1.70 -11.50 -11.29
C GLY A 158 1.48 -12.85 -11.94
N ARG A 159 0.59 -13.64 -11.35
CA ARG A 159 -0.67 -14.10 -11.95
C ARG A 159 -1.36 -14.83 -10.81
N MET A 160 -2.47 -14.28 -10.34
CA MET A 160 -3.41 -15.08 -9.57
C MET A 160 -3.64 -16.38 -10.36
N PRO A 161 -3.79 -17.57 -9.73
CA PRO A 161 -4.51 -18.66 -10.39
C PRO A 161 -5.77 -18.07 -11.01
N ASP A 162 -6.21 -18.59 -12.16
CA ASP A 162 -7.33 -18.01 -12.90
C ASP A 162 -8.39 -17.60 -11.89
N ARG A 163 -8.75 -16.30 -11.97
CA ARG A 163 -9.59 -15.53 -11.03
C ARG A 163 -10.32 -16.50 -10.11
N PRO A 164 -10.23 -16.44 -8.75
CA PRO A 164 -11.25 -17.14 -7.97
C PRO A 164 -12.54 -16.68 -8.62
N GLU A 165 -13.24 -17.61 -9.31
CA GLU A 165 -14.33 -17.28 -10.22
C GLU A 165 -15.08 -16.19 -9.49
N SER A 166 -15.19 -15.00 -10.07
CA SER A 166 -15.84 -13.87 -9.41
C SER A 166 -17.13 -14.37 -8.82
N VAL A 167 -17.13 -14.73 -7.53
CA VAL A 167 -17.88 -15.88 -6.99
C VAL A 167 -19.04 -16.23 -7.90
N ALA A 168 -18.87 -17.09 -8.92
CA ALA A 168 -19.75 -17.05 -10.10
C ALA A 168 -21.21 -17.22 -9.67
N GLY A 169 -22.04 -16.18 -9.88
CA GLY A 169 -23.43 -16.13 -9.43
C GLY A 169 -23.69 -15.54 -8.03
N ALA A 170 -22.67 -15.05 -7.31
CA ALA A 170 -22.84 -14.31 -6.06
C ALA A 170 -23.36 -12.91 -6.31
N HIS A 171 -24.26 -12.50 -5.44
CA HIS A 171 -24.77 -11.13 -5.34
C HIS A 171 -24.31 -10.48 -4.04
N PHE A 172 -24.40 -9.15 -4.02
CA PHE A 172 -24.14 -8.31 -2.87
C PHE A 172 -25.28 -8.43 -1.85
N VAL A 173 -24.93 -8.60 -0.57
CA VAL A 173 -25.89 -8.82 0.54
C VAL A 173 -25.91 -7.67 1.57
N GLY A 174 -25.02 -6.70 1.42
CA GLY A 174 -24.87 -5.56 2.32
C GLY A 174 -24.14 -5.89 3.62
N SER A 175 -23.53 -4.87 4.22
CA SER A 175 -22.67 -5.04 5.41
C SER A 175 -23.42 -5.61 6.62
N ALA A 176 -24.73 -5.40 6.71
CA ALA A 176 -25.56 -5.94 7.79
C ALA A 176 -25.49 -7.48 7.88
N ALA A 177 -25.38 -8.18 6.74
CA ALA A 177 -25.25 -9.64 6.71
C ALA A 177 -23.92 -10.12 7.34
N CYS A 178 -22.88 -9.30 7.31
CA CYS A 178 -21.56 -9.63 7.88
C CYS A 178 -21.54 -9.52 9.42
N ARG A 179 -22.45 -8.73 10.01
CA ARG A 179 -22.44 -8.37 11.44
C ARG A 179 -22.47 -9.57 12.38
N GLY A 180 -23.27 -10.59 12.07
CA GLY A 180 -23.48 -11.75 12.95
C GLY A 180 -22.19 -12.53 13.23
N CYS A 181 -21.35 -12.74 12.20
CA CYS A 181 -20.09 -13.48 12.34
C CYS A 181 -18.89 -12.56 12.62
N HIS A 182 -18.93 -11.29 12.19
CA HIS A 182 -17.82 -10.34 12.29
C HIS A 182 -18.13 -9.13 13.19
N GLN A 183 -18.78 -9.36 14.33
CA GLN A 183 -19.27 -8.29 15.21
C GLN A 183 -18.20 -7.26 15.58
N ALA A 184 -17.01 -7.69 15.99
CA ALA A 184 -15.93 -6.78 16.39
C ALA A 184 -15.45 -5.87 15.24
N ILE A 185 -15.33 -6.43 14.03
CA ILE A 185 -14.96 -5.67 12.83
C ILE A 185 -16.10 -4.73 12.45
N TYR A 186 -17.32 -5.23 12.43
CA TYR A 186 -18.51 -4.44 12.09
C TYR A 186 -18.67 -3.24 13.03
N SER A 187 -18.53 -3.44 14.34
CA SER A 187 -18.63 -2.36 15.33
C SER A 187 -17.60 -1.26 15.08
N ARG A 188 -16.33 -1.61 14.83
CA ARG A 188 -15.29 -0.62 14.51
C ARG A 188 -15.54 0.06 13.16
N TRP A 189 -15.91 -0.69 12.13
CA TRP A 189 -16.13 -0.15 10.78
C TRP A 189 -17.33 0.80 10.77
N SER A 190 -18.41 0.46 11.49
CA SER A 190 -19.65 1.24 11.52
C SER A 190 -19.49 2.65 12.09
N THR A 191 -18.41 2.92 12.84
CA THR A 191 -18.08 4.26 13.35
C THR A 191 -17.10 5.01 12.45
N THR A 192 -16.59 4.39 11.38
CA THR A 192 -15.67 5.05 10.45
C THR A 192 -16.39 6.05 9.57
N ARG A 193 -15.63 6.98 8.99
CA ARG A 193 -16.16 7.90 7.98
C ARG A 193 -16.54 7.18 6.69
N MET A 194 -15.89 6.07 6.36
CA MET A 194 -16.26 5.24 5.20
C MET A 194 -17.69 4.71 5.31
N ALA A 195 -18.11 4.28 6.51
CA ALA A 195 -19.48 3.84 6.79
C ALA A 195 -20.49 4.99 6.92
N ASN A 196 -20.04 6.25 6.95
CA ASN A 196 -20.85 7.43 7.29
C ASN A 196 -20.57 8.65 6.40
N VAL A 197 -20.09 8.45 5.18
CA VAL A 197 -19.73 9.52 4.25
C VAL A 197 -20.97 10.19 3.66
N VAL A 198 -22.03 9.42 3.41
CA VAL A 198 -23.36 9.84 2.96
C VAL A 198 -24.36 9.58 4.07
N ARG A 199 -25.05 10.63 4.51
CA ARG A 199 -26.01 10.57 5.62
C ARG A 199 -27.33 11.19 5.23
N ASP A 200 -28.42 10.48 5.52
CA ASP A 200 -29.77 11.01 5.44
C ASP A 200 -30.09 11.78 6.73
N PRO A 201 -30.25 13.11 6.69
CA PRO A 201 -30.46 13.91 7.89
C PRO A 201 -31.82 13.68 8.54
N ARG A 202 -32.76 13.00 7.88
CA ARG A 202 -34.06 12.63 8.48
C ARG A 202 -33.92 11.46 9.44
N VAL A 203 -32.93 10.60 9.20
CA VAL A 203 -32.56 9.48 10.09
C VAL A 203 -31.45 9.91 11.06
N HIS A 204 -30.55 10.79 10.61
CA HIS A 204 -29.38 11.26 11.34
C HIS A 204 -29.34 12.79 11.38
N PRO A 205 -30.18 13.43 12.21
CA PRO A 205 -30.28 14.90 12.24
C PRO A 205 -28.97 15.57 12.63
N ASP A 206 -28.10 14.87 13.36
CA ASP A 206 -26.74 15.25 13.74
C ASP A 206 -25.77 15.33 12.56
N ALA A 207 -26.13 14.78 11.40
CA ALA A 207 -25.29 14.82 10.21
C ALA A 207 -25.14 16.24 9.63
N ILE A 208 -26.05 17.16 9.91
CA ILE A 208 -25.93 18.57 9.51
C ILE A 208 -25.19 19.30 10.63
N ILE A 209 -23.93 19.67 10.37
CA ILE A 209 -23.06 20.35 11.34
C ILE A 209 -23.45 21.83 11.56
N PRO A 210 -23.70 22.65 10.52
CA PRO A 210 -24.04 24.05 10.74
C PRO A 210 -25.47 24.23 11.22
N ASP A 211 -25.69 25.34 11.91
CA ASP A 211 -27.04 25.85 12.17
C ASP A 211 -27.61 26.46 10.87
N LEU A 212 -28.68 25.84 10.36
CA LEU A 212 -29.38 26.29 9.14
C LEU A 212 -30.38 27.42 9.42
N ASP A 213 -30.72 27.67 10.68
CA ASP A 213 -31.66 28.74 11.05
C ASP A 213 -30.96 30.11 11.09
N LYS A 214 -29.62 30.10 11.13
CA LYS A 214 -28.80 31.30 11.00
C LYS A 214 -28.79 31.78 9.53
N PRO A 215 -29.28 32.99 9.23
CA PRO A 215 -29.28 33.50 7.87
C PRO A 215 -27.88 33.61 7.28
N ASP A 216 -27.72 33.17 6.04
CA ASP A 216 -26.50 33.33 5.26
C ASP A 216 -26.84 33.62 3.79
N PRO A 217 -26.21 34.60 3.12
CA PRO A 217 -26.53 34.97 1.74
C PRO A 217 -26.40 33.82 0.72
N VAL A 218 -25.56 32.82 0.97
CA VAL A 218 -25.38 31.70 0.03
C VAL A 218 -26.29 30.51 0.34
N LEU A 219 -26.95 30.52 1.51
CA LEU A 219 -27.86 29.45 1.93
C LEU A 219 -29.27 29.72 1.40
N THR A 220 -29.60 29.15 0.25
CA THR A 220 -30.90 29.35 -0.44
C THR A 220 -31.82 28.14 -0.34
N PHE A 221 -31.58 27.24 0.61
CA PHE A 221 -32.37 26.03 0.83
C PHE A 221 -32.56 25.80 2.33
N THR A 222 -33.55 24.99 2.67
CA THR A 222 -33.93 24.64 4.04
C THR A 222 -33.55 23.21 4.37
N ARG A 223 -33.65 22.84 5.65
CA ARG A 223 -33.45 21.44 6.09
C ARG A 223 -34.35 20.45 5.32
N GLY A 224 -35.57 20.85 4.97
CA GLY A 224 -36.53 20.01 4.25
C GLY A 224 -36.10 19.66 2.82
N ASP A 225 -35.22 20.46 2.22
CA ASP A 225 -34.74 20.25 0.86
C ASP A 225 -33.60 19.22 0.78
N ILE A 226 -32.98 18.89 1.92
CA ILE A 226 -31.79 18.05 2.03
C ILE A 226 -32.20 16.58 2.14
N ALA A 227 -31.97 15.83 1.06
CA ALA A 227 -32.08 14.38 1.05
C ALA A 227 -30.81 13.70 1.59
N PHE A 228 -29.63 14.21 1.23
CA PHE A 228 -28.35 13.69 1.71
C PHE A 228 -27.35 14.79 2.08
N VAL A 229 -26.49 14.47 3.04
CA VAL A 229 -25.28 15.21 3.41
C VAL A 229 -24.06 14.35 3.10
N TYR A 230 -23.11 14.87 2.32
CA TYR A 230 -21.83 14.21 2.03
C TYR A 230 -20.71 14.91 2.80
N GLY A 231 -19.94 14.14 3.57
CA GLY A 231 -18.71 14.58 4.23
C GLY A 231 -18.88 15.14 5.65
N SER A 232 -17.81 15.01 6.44
CA SER A 232 -17.80 15.35 7.88
C SER A 232 -16.43 15.85 8.41
N VAL A 233 -15.46 16.10 7.52
CA VAL A 233 -14.07 16.47 7.92
C VAL A 233 -13.72 17.87 7.50
N TRP A 234 -13.64 18.10 6.19
CA TRP A 234 -13.21 19.38 5.63
C TRP A 234 -14.39 20.22 5.18
N LYS A 235 -15.41 19.56 4.61
CA LYS A 235 -16.60 20.20 4.06
C LYS A 235 -17.83 19.30 4.11
N GLN A 236 -19.00 19.92 4.12
CA GLN A 236 -20.28 19.23 3.88
C GLN A 236 -20.91 19.74 2.59
N ARG A 237 -21.37 18.82 1.76
CA ARG A 237 -22.20 19.11 0.58
C ARG A 237 -23.59 18.54 0.78
N TYR A 238 -24.59 19.24 0.28
CA TYR A 238 -25.99 18.92 0.48
C TYR A 238 -26.62 18.58 -0.85
N PHE A 239 -27.52 17.60 -0.86
CA PHE A 239 -28.14 17.10 -2.07
C PHE A 239 -29.63 16.94 -1.88
N THR A 240 -30.39 17.29 -2.91
CA THR A 240 -31.83 17.10 -2.99
C THR A 240 -32.16 15.94 -3.93
N ARG A 241 -33.33 15.32 -3.74
CA ARG A 241 -33.79 14.20 -4.56
C ARG A 241 -34.72 14.71 -5.66
N ARG A 242 -34.49 14.29 -6.90
CA ARG A 242 -35.39 14.55 -8.04
C ARG A 242 -35.60 13.27 -8.82
N GLY A 243 -36.80 12.69 -8.74
CA GLY A 243 -37.04 11.34 -9.26
C GLY A 243 -36.18 10.32 -8.50
N THR A 244 -35.42 9.50 -9.22
CA THR A 244 -34.48 8.52 -8.64
C THR A 244 -33.08 9.07 -8.40
N ASP A 245 -32.75 10.23 -8.96
CA ASP A 245 -31.42 10.84 -8.86
C ASP A 245 -31.33 11.85 -7.72
N PHE A 246 -30.10 12.15 -7.32
CA PHE A 246 -29.79 13.23 -6.40
C PHE A 246 -29.00 14.29 -7.12
N PHE A 247 -29.26 15.54 -6.74
CA PHE A 247 -28.65 16.72 -7.32
C PHE A 247 -28.10 17.60 -6.21
N PRO A 248 -26.94 18.22 -6.40
CA PRO A 248 -26.37 19.08 -5.39
C PRO A 248 -27.25 20.31 -5.15
N LEU A 249 -27.14 20.85 -3.95
CA LEU A 249 -27.68 22.15 -3.54
C LEU A 249 -26.56 23.22 -3.61
N PRO A 250 -26.91 24.52 -3.72
CA PRO A 250 -25.98 25.54 -4.20
C PRO A 250 -24.94 26.01 -3.18
N ALA A 251 -24.97 25.48 -1.96
CA ALA A 251 -24.02 25.82 -0.91
C ALA A 251 -23.33 24.58 -0.34
N GLN A 252 -22.12 24.79 0.17
CA GLN A 252 -21.37 23.83 0.96
C GLN A 252 -20.88 24.48 2.25
N TRP A 253 -20.74 23.68 3.29
CA TRP A 253 -20.21 24.15 4.57
C TRP A 253 -18.71 23.87 4.65
N ASP A 254 -17.90 24.89 4.91
CA ASP A 254 -16.50 24.76 5.26
C ASP A 254 -16.40 24.45 6.76
N ILE A 255 -16.10 23.18 7.09
CA ILE A 255 -16.04 22.73 8.49
C ILE A 255 -14.84 23.38 9.20
N THR A 256 -13.75 23.60 8.47
CA THR A 256 -12.49 24.10 9.04
C THR A 256 -12.65 25.56 9.49
N ASN A 257 -13.22 26.38 8.61
CA ASN A 257 -13.39 27.82 8.85
C ASN A 257 -14.78 28.19 9.37
N LYS A 258 -15.67 27.20 9.57
CA LYS A 258 -17.03 27.35 10.11
C LYS A 258 -17.85 28.42 9.36
N ARG A 259 -17.88 28.32 8.03
CA ARG A 259 -18.61 29.27 7.18
C ARG A 259 -19.24 28.59 5.97
N TRP A 260 -20.30 29.20 5.45
CA TRP A 260 -20.89 28.80 4.18
C TRP A 260 -20.07 29.31 3.00
N LEU A 261 -20.03 28.51 1.94
CA LEU A 261 -19.43 28.84 0.65
C LEU A 261 -20.38 28.40 -0.47
N PRO A 262 -20.41 29.12 -1.61
CA PRO A 262 -21.06 28.61 -2.81
C PRO A 262 -20.48 27.24 -3.19
N TYR A 263 -21.33 26.31 -3.58
CA TYR A 263 -20.91 25.04 -4.15
C TYR A 263 -21.03 25.06 -5.67
N HIS A 264 -19.87 25.09 -6.32
CA HIS A 264 -19.75 25.01 -7.76
C HIS A 264 -18.49 24.22 -8.14
N VAL A 265 -18.62 23.31 -9.10
CA VAL A 265 -17.47 22.66 -9.76
C VAL A 265 -17.17 23.45 -11.04
N PRO A 266 -16.01 24.11 -11.14
CA PRO A 266 -15.67 24.92 -12.32
C PRO A 266 -15.70 24.11 -13.62
N ASP A 267 -16.14 24.73 -14.71
CA ASP A 267 -16.25 24.07 -16.03
C ASP A 267 -14.89 23.64 -16.61
N ASN A 268 -13.78 24.22 -16.13
CA ASN A 268 -12.41 23.91 -16.54
C ASN A 268 -11.63 23.11 -15.48
N ALA A 269 -12.29 22.65 -14.42
CA ALA A 269 -11.67 21.89 -13.34
C ALA A 269 -11.53 20.41 -13.73
N ASP A 270 -12.59 19.62 -13.49
CA ASP A 270 -12.60 18.20 -13.83
C ASP A 270 -12.95 18.01 -15.31
N TRP A 271 -12.31 17.04 -15.96
CA TRP A 271 -12.45 16.78 -17.40
C TRP A 271 -13.91 16.53 -17.82
N TRP A 272 -14.72 15.95 -16.93
CA TRP A 272 -16.11 15.62 -17.20
C TRP A 272 -17.03 16.84 -17.19
N ALA A 273 -16.62 17.97 -16.60
CA ALA A 273 -17.48 19.13 -16.41
C ALA A 273 -18.01 19.69 -17.74
N ALA A 274 -17.23 19.59 -18.82
CA ALA A 274 -17.61 20.00 -20.16
C ALA A 274 -18.77 19.20 -20.77
N PHE A 275 -19.06 17.99 -20.26
CA PHE A 275 -20.12 17.10 -20.76
C PHE A 275 -21.42 17.19 -19.95
N TYR A 276 -21.46 18.05 -18.93
CA TYR A 276 -22.63 18.27 -18.09
C TYR A 276 -23.10 19.73 -18.17
N PRO A 277 -24.36 20.03 -17.82
CA PRO A 277 -24.83 21.41 -17.80
C PRO A 277 -23.93 22.31 -16.93
N LYS A 278 -23.76 23.57 -17.35
CA LYS A 278 -23.00 24.58 -16.59
C LYS A 278 -23.58 24.84 -15.20
N ASP A 279 -24.90 24.73 -15.10
CA ASP A 279 -25.57 24.76 -13.81
C ASP A 279 -25.23 23.49 -13.01
N ASN A 280 -24.43 23.67 -11.96
CA ASN A 280 -24.00 22.61 -11.06
C ASN A 280 -25.19 21.84 -10.47
N MET A 281 -26.34 22.50 -10.30
CA MET A 281 -27.56 21.93 -9.72
C MET A 281 -28.29 20.96 -10.66
N GLN A 282 -27.84 20.86 -11.91
CA GLN A 282 -28.34 19.91 -12.90
C GLN A 282 -27.39 18.73 -13.13
N ARG A 283 -26.34 18.61 -12.32
CA ARG A 283 -25.36 17.52 -12.39
C ARG A 283 -25.72 16.41 -11.40
N PRO A 284 -26.14 15.21 -11.84
CA PRO A 284 -26.59 14.14 -10.95
C PRO A 284 -25.42 13.48 -10.22
N THR A 285 -25.66 12.97 -9.01
CA THR A 285 -24.65 12.26 -8.20
C THR A 285 -24.32 10.87 -8.74
N GLY A 286 -25.26 10.20 -9.41
CA GLY A 286 -25.07 8.82 -9.90
C GLY A 286 -23.79 8.66 -10.72
N PRO A 287 -23.63 9.43 -11.81
CA PRO A 287 -22.44 9.37 -12.64
C PRO A 287 -21.17 9.97 -12.01
N LEU A 288 -21.31 10.90 -11.08
CA LEU A 288 -20.20 11.75 -10.62
C LEU A 288 -19.69 11.41 -9.22
N CYS A 289 -20.45 10.66 -8.42
CA CYS A 289 -20.19 10.46 -7.00
C CYS A 289 -20.53 9.05 -6.52
N ASP A 290 -21.67 8.50 -6.92
CA ASP A 290 -22.30 7.42 -6.15
C ASP A 290 -21.57 6.08 -6.26
N GLY A 291 -20.82 5.81 -7.33
CA GLY A 291 -20.01 4.59 -7.42
C GLY A 291 -18.86 4.53 -6.41
N CYS A 292 -18.36 5.68 -5.93
CA CYS A 292 -17.36 5.74 -4.85
C CYS A 292 -17.99 5.81 -3.45
N HIS A 293 -19.28 6.16 -3.35
CA HIS A 293 -19.99 6.43 -2.10
C HIS A 293 -21.09 5.40 -1.80
N SER A 294 -21.03 4.23 -2.43
CA SER A 294 -21.98 3.15 -2.23
C SER A 294 -21.36 1.78 -2.55
N VAL A 295 -22.12 0.72 -2.27
CA VAL A 295 -21.83 -0.66 -2.67
C VAL A 295 -22.71 -1.02 -3.86
N ASN A 296 -22.09 -1.50 -4.94
CA ASN A 296 -22.77 -2.06 -6.11
C ASN A 296 -23.85 -1.13 -6.69
N TYR A 297 -23.45 0.10 -7.05
CA TYR A 297 -24.34 1.04 -7.73
C TYR A 297 -24.68 0.55 -9.15
N ASP A 298 -25.92 0.14 -9.37
CA ASP A 298 -26.39 -0.23 -10.72
C ASP A 298 -26.78 1.04 -11.49
N ILE A 299 -26.03 1.32 -12.57
CA ILE A 299 -26.22 2.52 -13.39
C ILE A 299 -27.53 2.54 -14.19
N ARG A 300 -28.17 1.39 -14.39
CA ARG A 300 -29.44 1.26 -15.13
C ARG A 300 -30.62 1.55 -14.21
N THR A 301 -30.58 1.02 -12.99
CA THR A 301 -31.65 1.23 -12.01
C THR A 301 -31.41 2.46 -11.12
N LYS A 302 -30.17 2.99 -11.12
CA LYS A 302 -29.73 4.13 -10.31
C LYS A 302 -29.84 3.88 -8.80
N THR A 303 -29.59 2.64 -8.39
CA THR A 303 -29.72 2.20 -7.00
C THR A 303 -28.51 1.40 -6.56
N PRO A 304 -27.97 1.66 -5.35
CA PRO A 304 -26.97 0.79 -4.75
C PRO A 304 -27.59 -0.37 -3.97
N THR A 305 -26.79 -1.39 -3.67
CA THR A 305 -27.13 -2.38 -2.64
C THR A 305 -27.09 -1.78 -1.24
N GLU A 306 -26.12 -0.91 -0.97
CA GLU A 306 -25.96 -0.23 0.31
C GLU A 306 -25.32 1.15 0.09
N TRP A 307 -25.81 2.19 0.77
CA TRP A 307 -25.15 3.50 0.79
C TRP A 307 -23.92 3.48 1.70
N ASN A 308 -22.94 4.33 1.42
CA ASN A 308 -21.62 4.37 2.05
C ASN A 308 -20.66 3.28 1.54
N VAL A 309 -19.41 3.34 2.00
CA VAL A 309 -18.38 2.36 1.66
C VAL A 309 -18.51 1.15 2.60
N GLY A 310 -19.37 0.21 2.19
CA GLY A 310 -19.66 -1.06 2.88
C GLY A 310 -18.56 -2.11 2.80
N CYS A 311 -18.73 -3.23 3.52
CA CYS A 311 -17.79 -4.34 3.54
C CYS A 311 -17.50 -4.86 2.13
N GLU A 312 -18.55 -5.08 1.33
CA GLU A 312 -18.45 -5.63 -0.02
C GLU A 312 -17.87 -4.65 -1.04
N ALA A 313 -17.74 -3.36 -0.67
CA ALA A 313 -16.98 -2.39 -1.44
C ALA A 313 -15.46 -2.69 -1.42
N CYS A 314 -14.97 -3.49 -0.47
CA CYS A 314 -13.56 -3.91 -0.38
C CYS A 314 -13.39 -5.43 -0.44
N HIS A 315 -14.45 -6.20 -0.26
CA HIS A 315 -14.42 -7.66 -0.18
C HIS A 315 -15.16 -8.35 -1.33
N GLY A 316 -15.76 -7.58 -2.26
CA GLY A 316 -16.61 -8.12 -3.32
C GLY A 316 -17.93 -8.69 -2.79
N ALA A 317 -18.72 -9.29 -3.68
CA ALA A 317 -20.02 -9.88 -3.36
C ALA A 317 -19.89 -11.04 -2.35
N GLY A 318 -20.65 -10.98 -1.25
CA GLY A 318 -20.50 -11.86 -0.09
C GLY A 318 -21.55 -12.95 0.06
N SER A 319 -22.57 -13.04 -0.80
CA SER A 319 -23.67 -14.02 -0.64
C SER A 319 -23.23 -15.48 -0.49
N ALA A 320 -22.27 -15.96 -1.30
CA ALA A 320 -21.79 -17.34 -1.17
C ALA A 320 -21.03 -17.56 0.15
N HIS A 321 -20.29 -16.55 0.60
CA HIS A 321 -19.58 -16.58 1.88
C HIS A 321 -20.56 -16.61 3.05
N VAL A 322 -21.60 -15.76 3.03
CA VAL A 322 -22.65 -15.77 4.05
C VAL A 322 -23.37 -17.11 4.11
N ALA A 323 -23.65 -17.73 2.96
CA ALA A 323 -24.29 -19.05 2.92
C ALA A 323 -23.39 -20.17 3.44
N ARG A 324 -22.09 -20.16 3.08
CA ARG A 324 -21.11 -21.20 3.45
C ARG A 324 -19.73 -20.56 3.69
N PRO A 325 -19.41 -20.11 4.92
CA PRO A 325 -18.22 -19.31 5.16
C PRO A 325 -16.93 -20.10 4.92
N THR A 326 -16.13 -19.69 3.94
CA THR A 326 -14.76 -20.19 3.74
C THR A 326 -13.80 -19.03 3.45
N LYS A 327 -12.50 -19.28 3.60
CA LYS A 327 -11.46 -18.31 3.24
C LYS A 327 -11.36 -18.04 1.73
N ALA A 328 -11.93 -18.92 0.89
CA ALA A 328 -11.77 -18.91 -0.56
C ALA A 328 -12.93 -18.22 -1.30
N ASN A 329 -14.12 -18.13 -0.69
CA ASN A 329 -15.32 -17.58 -1.33
C ASN A 329 -15.69 -16.15 -0.88
N ILE A 330 -14.71 -15.43 -0.35
CA ILE A 330 -14.75 -13.98 -0.13
C ILE A 330 -13.36 -13.42 -0.40
N ILE A 331 -13.30 -12.25 -1.02
CA ILE A 331 -12.01 -11.60 -1.27
C ILE A 331 -11.51 -10.99 0.03
N ASN A 332 -10.22 -11.15 0.30
CA ASN A 332 -9.53 -10.41 1.34
C ASN A 332 -8.37 -9.66 0.70
N PRO A 333 -8.40 -8.31 0.63
CA PRO A 333 -7.32 -7.52 0.04
C PRO A 333 -5.93 -7.84 0.60
N ALA A 334 -5.83 -8.23 1.88
CA ALA A 334 -4.56 -8.61 2.50
C ALA A 334 -4.00 -9.96 1.99
N ARG A 335 -4.77 -10.71 1.19
CA ARG A 335 -4.34 -11.97 0.53
C ARG A 335 -4.13 -11.81 -0.97
N LEU A 336 -4.34 -10.61 -1.51
CA LEU A 336 -4.06 -10.31 -2.90
C LEU A 336 -2.60 -9.87 -3.07
N ASP A 337 -2.11 -9.86 -4.31
CA ASP A 337 -0.86 -9.15 -4.61
C ASP A 337 -1.00 -7.65 -4.29
N TYR A 338 0.13 -6.96 -4.13
CA TYR A 338 0.14 -5.56 -3.68
C TYR A 338 -0.57 -4.60 -4.66
N VAL A 339 -0.68 -4.95 -5.95
CA VAL A 339 -1.38 -4.15 -6.96
C VAL A 339 -2.88 -4.27 -6.71
N ALA A 340 -3.44 -5.48 -6.77
CA ALA A 340 -4.87 -5.70 -6.56
C ALA A 340 -5.33 -5.29 -5.14
N ALA A 341 -4.45 -5.45 -4.15
CA ALA A 341 -4.65 -4.97 -2.79
C ALA A 341 -4.76 -3.44 -2.73
N SER A 342 -3.90 -2.70 -3.44
CA SER A 342 -3.91 -1.24 -3.49
C SER A 342 -5.05 -0.70 -4.36
N ASP A 343 -5.37 -1.38 -5.46
CA ASP A 343 -6.47 -1.06 -6.37
C ASP A 343 -7.83 -0.99 -5.66
N THR A 344 -8.00 -1.80 -4.61
CA THR A 344 -9.18 -1.75 -3.74
C THR A 344 -9.41 -0.35 -3.17
N CYS A 345 -8.34 0.39 -2.85
CA CYS A 345 -8.39 1.76 -2.35
C CYS A 345 -8.35 2.79 -3.48
N ILE A 346 -7.47 2.57 -4.47
CA ILE A 346 -7.21 3.51 -5.57
C ILE A 346 -8.49 3.79 -6.38
N ARG A 347 -9.39 2.81 -6.53
CA ARG A 347 -10.67 2.99 -7.23
C ARG A 347 -11.51 4.20 -6.78
N CYS A 348 -11.35 4.63 -5.53
CA CYS A 348 -12.03 5.80 -4.97
C CYS A 348 -11.07 6.94 -4.62
N HIS A 349 -9.89 6.60 -4.09
CA HIS A 349 -8.86 7.55 -3.65
C HIS A 349 -7.93 7.99 -4.79
N SER A 350 -8.47 8.15 -5.99
CA SER A 350 -7.75 8.65 -7.16
C SER A 350 -8.64 9.51 -8.04
N GLN A 351 -8.01 10.28 -8.91
CA GLN A 351 -8.64 10.91 -10.06
C GLN A 351 -8.23 10.16 -11.33
N GLY A 352 -9.14 10.16 -12.31
CA GLY A 352 -8.95 9.45 -13.56
C GLY A 352 -10.22 9.44 -14.40
N ARG A 353 -10.27 8.50 -15.35
CA ARG A 353 -11.40 8.34 -16.25
C ARG A 353 -11.60 6.86 -16.63
N PRO A 354 -12.85 6.39 -16.75
CA PRO A 354 -13.16 5.12 -17.40
C PRO A 354 -12.68 5.14 -18.86
N PRO A 355 -11.90 4.14 -19.31
CA PRO A 355 -11.43 4.07 -20.71
C PRO A 355 -12.56 4.03 -21.74
N GLY A 356 -13.71 3.46 -21.37
CA GLY A 356 -14.88 3.31 -22.24
C GLY A 356 -15.91 4.43 -22.15
N ASN A 357 -15.55 5.59 -21.58
CA ASN A 357 -16.48 6.72 -21.52
C ASN A 357 -16.76 7.31 -22.93
N PRO A 358 -18.00 7.73 -23.23
CA PRO A 358 -19.19 7.62 -22.38
C PRO A 358 -19.78 6.20 -22.39
N ILE A 359 -20.25 5.74 -21.23
CA ILE A 359 -20.89 4.42 -21.06
C ILE A 359 -22.40 4.60 -21.20
N GLY A 360 -22.99 4.03 -22.25
CA GLY A 360 -24.42 4.19 -22.52
C GLY A 360 -24.83 5.65 -22.73
N GLY A 361 -23.95 6.47 -23.32
CA GLY A 361 -24.19 7.90 -23.55
C GLY A 361 -23.99 8.82 -22.34
N THR A 362 -23.55 8.29 -21.19
CA THR A 362 -23.28 9.07 -19.97
C THR A 362 -21.80 9.01 -19.60
N TYR A 363 -21.22 10.14 -19.17
CA TYR A 363 -19.83 10.22 -18.72
C TYR A 363 -19.74 10.00 -17.20
N TYR A 364 -18.97 8.99 -16.77
CA TYR A 364 -18.81 8.64 -15.36
C TYR A 364 -17.44 9.05 -14.81
N ASP A 365 -17.39 9.47 -13.54
CA ASP A 365 -16.17 9.85 -12.78
C ASP A 365 -15.79 8.82 -11.69
N TRP A 366 -16.02 7.55 -12.00
CA TRP A 366 -15.65 6.39 -11.18
C TRP A 366 -15.60 5.11 -12.03
N PRO A 367 -14.90 4.05 -11.59
CA PRO A 367 -14.65 2.85 -12.41
C PRO A 367 -15.89 1.95 -12.51
N VAL A 368 -16.79 2.30 -13.44
CA VAL A 368 -18.05 1.57 -13.67
C VAL A 368 -17.82 0.11 -13.99
N GLY A 369 -18.45 -0.78 -13.23
CA GLY A 369 -18.35 -2.23 -13.41
C GLY A 369 -17.18 -2.89 -12.70
N PHE A 370 -16.26 -2.12 -12.11
CA PHE A 370 -15.19 -2.67 -11.29
C PHE A 370 -15.73 -3.25 -9.99
N HIS A 371 -15.27 -4.45 -9.65
CA HIS A 371 -15.40 -5.04 -8.32
C HIS A 371 -14.10 -5.75 -7.96
N GLN A 372 -13.94 -6.06 -6.67
CA GLN A 372 -12.72 -6.71 -6.21
C GLN A 372 -12.49 -8.05 -6.92
N GLY A 373 -11.21 -8.33 -7.17
CA GLY A 373 -10.78 -9.49 -7.97
C GLY A 373 -10.66 -9.20 -9.46
N LEU A 374 -11.16 -8.05 -9.93
CA LEU A 374 -10.88 -7.54 -11.28
C LEU A 374 -9.61 -6.67 -11.27
N ARG A 375 -9.08 -6.40 -12.47
CA ARG A 375 -7.96 -5.48 -12.66
C ARG A 375 -8.51 -4.07 -12.82
N LEU A 376 -8.13 -3.15 -11.94
CA LEU A 376 -8.67 -1.78 -11.97
C LEU A 376 -8.34 -1.06 -13.28
N ALA A 377 -7.16 -1.29 -13.85
CA ALA A 377 -6.71 -0.69 -15.10
C ALA A 377 -7.63 -0.97 -16.31
N ASP A 378 -8.42 -2.04 -16.27
CA ASP A 378 -9.40 -2.35 -17.34
C ASP A 378 -10.64 -1.42 -17.27
N PHE A 379 -10.86 -0.77 -16.12
CA PHE A 379 -12.03 0.07 -15.82
C PHE A 379 -11.68 1.52 -15.48
N TRP A 380 -10.41 1.80 -15.20
CA TRP A 380 -9.93 3.09 -14.72
C TRP A 380 -8.55 3.43 -15.26
N GLN A 381 -8.47 4.53 -16.00
CA GLN A 381 -7.20 5.17 -16.32
C GLN A 381 -6.98 6.30 -15.32
N LEU A 382 -5.91 6.21 -14.51
CA LEU A 382 -5.51 7.30 -13.62
C LEU A 382 -5.25 8.58 -14.42
N GLU A 383 -5.58 9.72 -13.81
CA GLU A 383 -5.32 11.03 -14.38
C GLU A 383 -3.81 11.16 -14.67
N GLU A 384 -3.47 11.48 -15.92
CA GLU A 384 -2.08 11.63 -16.33
C GLU A 384 -1.51 12.96 -15.80
N HIS A 385 -0.25 12.95 -15.40
CA HIS A 385 0.50 14.16 -15.13
C HIS A 385 1.39 14.49 -16.35
N LYS A 386 1.59 15.78 -16.59
CA LYS A 386 2.54 16.28 -17.58
C LYS A 386 3.68 16.96 -16.85
N LEU A 387 4.85 16.29 -16.82
CA LEU A 387 6.04 16.85 -16.17
C LEU A 387 6.37 18.25 -16.73
N GLY A 388 6.78 19.15 -15.86
CA GLY A 388 7.05 20.55 -16.16
C GLY A 388 5.80 21.43 -16.30
N THR A 389 4.59 20.90 -16.09
CA THR A 389 3.34 21.67 -16.22
C THR A 389 2.49 21.59 -14.94
N LEU A 390 2.09 22.74 -14.40
CA LEU A 390 1.06 22.81 -13.37
C LEU A 390 -0.30 22.56 -14.04
N THR A 391 -1.02 21.56 -13.57
CA THR A 391 -2.37 21.22 -14.03
C THR A 391 -3.37 21.39 -12.90
N PHE A 392 -4.66 21.20 -13.19
CA PHE A 392 -5.69 21.20 -12.15
C PHE A 392 -5.46 20.10 -11.09
N THR A 393 -4.84 18.98 -11.49
CA THR A 393 -4.68 17.78 -10.66
C THR A 393 -3.27 17.60 -10.10
N HIS A 394 -2.23 18.05 -10.81
CA HIS A 394 -0.84 17.81 -10.45
C HIS A 394 0.03 19.07 -10.52
N PHE A 395 1.00 19.13 -9.62
CA PHE A 395 2.19 19.97 -9.73
C PHE A 395 3.10 19.51 -10.89
N PRO A 396 4.05 20.36 -11.34
CA PRO A 396 4.95 20.03 -12.45
C PRO A 396 5.83 18.79 -12.26
N ASP A 397 6.03 18.31 -11.04
CA ASP A 397 6.81 17.09 -10.75
C ASP A 397 5.95 15.81 -10.78
N GLY A 398 4.63 15.93 -10.95
CA GLY A 398 3.68 14.83 -10.86
C GLY A 398 3.08 14.59 -9.48
N THR A 399 3.48 15.34 -8.44
CA THR A 399 2.80 15.30 -7.13
C THR A 399 1.39 15.89 -7.27
N ALA A 400 0.41 15.30 -6.61
CA ALA A 400 -0.94 15.82 -6.60
C ALA A 400 -1.03 17.24 -6.02
N HIS A 401 -1.85 18.07 -6.66
CA HIS A 401 -2.16 19.43 -6.24
C HIS A 401 -3.59 19.56 -5.68
N LYS A 402 -4.42 18.52 -5.83
CA LYS A 402 -5.78 18.45 -5.24
C LYS A 402 -5.97 17.16 -4.44
N ASN A 403 -6.94 17.18 -3.53
CA ASN A 403 -7.36 16.01 -2.76
C ASN A 403 -8.08 14.96 -3.65
N ARG A 404 -8.24 13.74 -3.13
CA ARG A 404 -8.67 12.50 -3.82
C ARG A 404 -7.65 12.04 -4.86
N MET A 405 -6.36 12.23 -4.58
CA MET A 405 -5.27 11.81 -5.48
C MET A 405 -4.20 10.98 -4.77
N GLN A 406 -4.49 10.52 -3.56
CA GLN A 406 -3.54 9.72 -2.78
C GLN A 406 -3.11 8.45 -3.52
N GLY A 407 -4.01 7.84 -4.31
CA GLY A 407 -3.69 6.73 -5.20
C GLY A 407 -2.78 7.14 -6.36
N ASN A 408 -3.04 8.29 -7.00
CA ASN A 408 -2.18 8.82 -8.08
C ASN A 408 -0.76 9.08 -7.58
N ASP A 409 -0.62 9.62 -6.37
CA ASP A 409 0.66 9.84 -5.69
C ASP A 409 1.33 8.52 -5.26
N PHE A 410 0.54 7.60 -4.68
CA PHE A 410 1.06 6.37 -4.09
C PHE A 410 1.69 5.46 -5.14
N VAL A 411 1.08 5.31 -6.32
CA VAL A 411 1.60 4.43 -7.40
C VAL A 411 2.96 4.86 -7.93
N GLN A 412 3.34 6.14 -7.76
CA GLN A 412 4.66 6.67 -8.14
C GLN A 412 5.71 6.42 -7.06
N SER A 413 5.28 6.12 -5.83
CA SER A 413 6.16 6.11 -4.67
C SER A 413 7.10 4.90 -4.62
N LEU A 414 8.23 5.07 -3.93
CA LEU A 414 9.09 3.95 -3.58
C LEU A 414 8.38 2.92 -2.69
N MET A 415 7.37 3.31 -1.92
CA MET A 415 6.59 2.38 -1.10
C MET A 415 5.82 1.40 -1.97
N TYR A 416 5.11 1.90 -2.96
CA TYR A 416 4.34 1.07 -3.89
C TYR A 416 5.23 0.12 -4.69
N THR A 417 6.34 0.62 -5.25
CA THR A 417 7.29 -0.23 -5.99
C THR A 417 8.00 -1.29 -5.13
N ARG A 418 7.91 -1.18 -3.81
CA ARG A 418 8.42 -2.15 -2.83
C ARG A 418 7.34 -3.02 -2.20
N GLY A 419 6.11 -2.99 -2.73
CA GLY A 419 5.01 -3.87 -2.32
C GLY A 419 4.28 -3.43 -1.05
N VAL A 420 4.53 -2.21 -0.55
CA VAL A 420 3.74 -1.62 0.55
C VAL A 420 2.35 -1.27 0.01
N THR A 421 1.32 -1.45 0.83
CA THR A 421 -0.08 -1.18 0.46
C THR A 421 -0.66 -0.08 1.33
N CYS A 422 -1.82 0.46 0.95
CA CYS A 422 -2.53 1.47 1.74
C CYS A 422 -2.78 0.98 3.18
N PHE A 423 -3.19 -0.28 3.34
CA PHE A 423 -3.48 -0.87 4.64
C PHE A 423 -2.25 -1.39 5.40
N SER A 424 -1.04 -1.19 4.86
CA SER A 424 0.19 -1.26 5.68
C SER A 424 0.24 -0.10 6.68
N CYS A 425 -0.37 1.05 6.33
CA CYS A 425 -0.45 2.23 7.17
C CYS A 425 -1.83 2.45 7.80
N HIS A 426 -2.89 2.14 7.05
CA HIS A 426 -4.27 2.35 7.47
C HIS A 426 -4.95 1.06 7.94
N ASP A 427 -5.83 1.15 8.94
CA ASP A 427 -6.80 0.11 9.28
C ASP A 427 -8.18 0.49 8.71
N PRO A 428 -8.60 -0.10 7.57
CA PRO A 428 -9.87 0.24 6.94
C PRO A 428 -11.09 -0.14 7.79
N HIS A 429 -10.93 -0.98 8.82
CA HIS A 429 -12.01 -1.30 9.75
C HIS A 429 -12.13 -0.28 10.89
N GLY A 430 -11.29 0.77 10.91
CA GLY A 430 -11.37 1.88 11.85
C GLY A 430 -10.36 1.80 12.99
N SER A 431 -9.80 2.94 13.40
CA SER A 431 -8.84 3.03 14.51
C SER A 431 -9.20 4.18 15.44
N ASP A 432 -8.47 4.31 16.55
CA ASP A 432 -8.51 5.48 17.42
C ASP A 432 -7.96 6.76 16.74
N ASN A 433 -7.21 6.61 15.65
CA ASN A 433 -6.74 7.73 14.85
C ASN A 433 -7.81 8.18 13.81
N PRO A 434 -8.09 9.50 13.67
CA PRO A 434 -9.07 10.02 12.70
C PRO A 434 -8.78 9.74 11.22
N ALA A 435 -7.52 9.52 10.85
CA ALA A 435 -7.10 9.11 9.51
C ALA A 435 -7.00 7.58 9.38
N MET A 436 -7.52 6.84 10.36
CA MET A 436 -7.51 5.38 10.42
C MET A 436 -6.11 4.77 10.42
N LEU A 437 -5.12 5.42 11.04
CA LEU A 437 -3.74 4.92 11.08
C LEU A 437 -3.58 3.76 12.06
N ARG A 438 -2.72 2.78 11.70
CA ARG A 438 -2.37 1.65 12.57
C ARG A 438 -1.51 2.03 13.77
N ALA A 439 -0.79 3.15 13.68
CA ALA A 439 0.05 3.69 14.74
C ALA A 439 0.01 5.22 14.70
N ARG A 440 0.29 5.85 15.85
CA ARG A 440 0.25 7.30 16.01
C ARG A 440 1.62 7.94 15.71
N GLY A 441 1.60 9.11 15.09
CA GLY A 441 2.80 9.92 14.83
C GLY A 441 3.91 9.14 14.13
N ASN A 442 5.16 9.42 14.53
CA ASN A 442 6.34 8.81 13.93
C ASN A 442 6.43 7.29 14.09
N THR A 443 5.78 6.70 15.10
CA THR A 443 5.81 5.25 15.32
C THR A 443 5.39 4.47 14.07
N LEU A 444 4.45 5.01 13.29
CA LEU A 444 4.02 4.41 12.03
C LEU A 444 5.17 4.25 11.05
N CYS A 445 5.92 5.32 10.79
CA CYS A 445 7.06 5.32 9.88
C CYS A 445 8.22 4.49 10.46
N LEU A 446 8.52 4.68 11.74
CA LEU A 446 9.67 4.06 12.42
C LEU A 446 9.54 2.55 12.62
N THR A 447 8.35 1.98 12.38
CA THR A 447 8.17 0.53 12.30
C THR A 447 9.07 -0.10 11.22
N CYS A 448 9.31 0.62 10.12
CA CYS A 448 10.20 0.19 9.03
C CYS A 448 11.46 1.06 8.87
N HIS A 449 11.40 2.33 9.30
CA HIS A 449 12.43 3.35 9.09
C HIS A 449 13.26 3.58 10.36
N ALA A 450 13.90 2.53 10.89
CA ALA A 450 14.70 2.65 12.11
C ALA A 450 15.90 3.60 11.94
N ALA A 451 16.30 4.28 13.03
CA ALA A 451 17.43 5.19 13.01
C ALA A 451 18.71 4.50 12.53
N ASN A 452 19.50 5.23 11.74
CA ASN A 452 20.77 4.79 11.17
C ASN A 452 20.68 3.50 10.31
N THR A 453 19.58 3.33 9.60
CA THR A 453 19.40 2.25 8.61
C THR A 453 19.31 2.81 7.20
N THR A 454 19.50 1.98 6.19
CA THR A 454 19.40 2.38 4.78
C THR A 454 18.01 2.89 4.40
N THR A 455 16.96 2.40 5.05
CA THR A 455 15.59 2.86 4.84
C THR A 455 15.24 4.05 5.73
N GLY A 456 15.74 4.08 6.97
CA GLY A 456 15.43 5.14 7.94
C GLY A 456 16.35 6.37 7.88
N PRO A 457 16.24 7.28 8.85
CA PRO A 457 17.06 8.47 8.88
C PRO A 457 18.51 8.09 9.16
N LEU A 458 19.43 8.50 8.29
CA LEU A 458 20.88 8.40 8.50
C LEU A 458 21.32 9.46 9.51
N ALA A 459 20.89 9.31 10.76
CA ALA A 459 21.15 10.18 11.90
C ALA A 459 20.94 9.37 13.19
N PRO A 460 21.62 9.72 14.30
CA PRO A 460 21.51 9.00 15.57
C PRO A 460 20.18 9.21 16.29
N SER A 461 19.46 10.30 16.00
CA SER A 461 18.15 10.60 16.57
C SER A 461 17.26 11.33 15.56
N ILE A 462 15.97 11.50 15.92
CA ILE A 462 15.03 12.29 15.12
C ILE A 462 15.42 13.77 15.14
N GLU A 463 15.79 14.32 16.29
CA GLU A 463 16.22 15.73 16.39
C GLU A 463 17.48 15.99 15.57
N ALA A 464 18.43 15.04 15.54
CA ALA A 464 19.61 15.14 14.69
C ALA A 464 19.28 15.02 13.19
N HIS A 465 18.14 14.41 12.84
CA HIS A 465 17.67 14.34 11.46
C HIS A 465 16.88 15.58 11.04
N THR A 466 15.97 16.04 11.90
CA THR A 466 15.00 17.09 11.59
C THR A 466 15.51 18.47 11.97
N HIS A 467 16.51 18.57 12.85
CA HIS A 467 16.98 19.81 13.48
C HIS A 467 15.89 20.53 14.27
N HIS A 468 14.91 19.78 14.77
CA HIS A 468 13.82 20.27 15.60
C HIS A 468 13.78 19.53 16.94
N ARG A 469 13.22 20.19 17.98
CA ARG A 469 12.96 19.52 19.26
C ARG A 469 11.98 18.35 19.04
N ILE A 470 12.16 17.24 19.75
CA ILE A 470 11.38 16.01 19.55
C ILE A 470 9.87 16.19 19.73
N ASP A 471 9.47 17.10 20.62
CA ASP A 471 8.09 17.44 20.97
C ASP A 471 7.44 18.41 19.96
N SER A 472 8.20 18.95 19.01
CA SER A 472 7.69 19.91 18.04
C SER A 472 7.06 19.23 16.81
N ALA A 473 6.14 19.94 16.16
CA ALA A 473 5.53 19.50 14.91
C ALA A 473 6.58 19.23 13.81
N GLY A 474 7.69 19.98 13.78
CA GLY A 474 8.78 19.78 12.81
C GLY A 474 9.54 18.46 12.98
N SER A 475 9.41 17.78 14.12
CA SER A 475 9.96 16.45 14.31
C SER A 475 9.05 15.32 13.83
N GLN A 476 7.84 15.62 13.35
CA GLN A 476 6.96 14.60 12.77
C GLN A 476 7.40 14.28 11.34
N CYS A 477 7.58 12.99 11.01
CA CYS A 477 8.02 12.55 9.67
C CYS A 477 7.12 13.12 8.57
N VAL A 478 5.79 13.10 8.81
CA VAL A 478 4.77 13.58 7.88
C VAL A 478 4.82 15.10 7.66
N ALA A 479 5.48 15.88 8.54
CA ALA A 479 5.62 17.32 8.35
C ALA A 479 6.51 17.66 7.15
N CYS A 480 7.53 16.84 6.89
CA CYS A 480 8.49 17.05 5.80
C CYS A 480 8.29 16.09 4.62
N HIS A 481 7.92 14.83 4.91
CA HIS A 481 7.82 13.79 3.88
C HIS A 481 6.42 13.63 3.29
N MET A 482 5.39 14.17 3.95
CA MET A 482 4.03 14.17 3.42
C MET A 482 3.45 15.58 3.54
N PRO A 483 4.07 16.61 2.96
CA PRO A 483 3.64 17.99 3.21
C PRO A 483 2.19 18.21 2.78
N LYS A 484 1.50 19.13 3.46
CA LYS A 484 0.11 19.47 3.15
C LYS A 484 0.04 20.42 1.96
N VAL A 485 0.08 19.86 0.75
CA VAL A 485 0.14 20.62 -0.52
C VAL A 485 -1.03 20.32 -1.47
N GLU A 486 -1.87 19.34 -1.14
CA GLU A 486 -3.05 18.98 -1.94
C GLU A 486 -4.29 19.76 -1.48
N GLU A 487 -4.89 20.57 -2.35
CA GLU A 487 -6.08 21.37 -2.00
C GLU A 487 -7.35 20.50 -1.91
N THR A 488 -8.08 20.59 -0.78
CA THR A 488 -9.43 20.00 -0.67
C THR A 488 -10.54 21.06 -0.76
N LEU A 489 -10.31 22.25 -0.22
CA LEU A 489 -11.27 23.36 -0.23
C LEU A 489 -10.56 24.69 0.04
N GLY A 490 -10.27 25.47 -1.01
CA GLY A 490 -9.58 26.74 -0.86
C GLY A 490 -8.24 26.54 -0.15
N LYS A 491 -8.03 27.17 1.00
CA LYS A 491 -6.77 27.03 1.75
C LYS A 491 -6.70 25.80 2.66
N VAL A 492 -7.70 24.93 2.64
CA VAL A 492 -7.66 23.66 3.39
C VAL A 492 -6.86 22.66 2.56
N MET A 493 -5.72 22.22 3.11
CA MET A 493 -4.76 21.33 2.44
C MET A 493 -4.69 19.95 3.12
N VAL A 494 -4.42 18.92 2.34
CA VAL A 494 -4.20 17.54 2.79
C VAL A 494 -2.81 17.03 2.40
N HIS A 495 -2.39 15.95 3.04
CA HIS A 495 -1.03 15.40 2.92
C HIS A 495 -0.82 14.71 1.56
N ALA A 496 0.29 15.03 0.89
CA ALA A 496 0.79 14.29 -0.27
C ALA A 496 1.24 12.87 0.10
N HIS A 497 1.09 11.93 -0.83
CA HIS A 497 1.41 10.50 -0.64
C HIS A 497 2.54 9.99 -1.53
N THR A 498 3.34 10.89 -2.11
CA THR A 498 4.61 10.54 -2.76
C THR A 498 5.71 10.16 -1.74
N PHE A 499 5.54 10.56 -0.48
CA PHE A 499 6.51 10.44 0.64
C PHE A 499 7.85 11.16 0.43
N ARG A 500 7.93 11.94 -0.64
CA ARG A 500 9.13 12.63 -1.07
C ARG A 500 9.30 13.92 -0.30
N PHE A 501 10.55 14.26 0.00
CA PHE A 501 10.87 15.60 0.48
C PHE A 501 10.88 16.56 -0.71
N ILE A 502 9.99 17.55 -0.69
CA ILE A 502 9.94 18.65 -1.69
C ILE A 502 10.99 19.68 -1.29
N THR A 503 12.04 19.86 -2.10
CA THR A 503 13.15 20.74 -1.74
C THR A 503 12.79 22.21 -1.98
N PRO A 504 13.46 23.16 -1.30
CA PRO A 504 13.40 24.57 -1.67
C PRO A 504 13.76 24.85 -3.14
N ALA A 505 14.69 24.09 -3.73
CA ALA A 505 15.06 24.23 -5.14
C ALA A 505 13.90 23.85 -6.08
N GLU A 506 13.09 22.85 -5.72
CA GLU A 506 11.87 22.52 -6.45
C GLU A 506 10.78 23.57 -6.28
N THR A 507 10.69 24.22 -5.11
CA THR A 507 9.82 25.39 -4.98
C THR A 507 10.21 26.51 -5.93
N GLU A 508 11.50 26.81 -6.05
CA GLU A 508 11.99 27.88 -6.94
C GLU A 508 11.78 27.54 -8.42
N SER A 509 12.03 26.29 -8.82
CA SER A 509 11.99 25.88 -10.22
C SER A 509 10.60 25.43 -10.71
N LEU A 510 9.79 24.84 -9.84
CA LEU A 510 8.51 24.20 -10.18
C LEU A 510 7.31 24.84 -9.46
N GLY A 511 7.52 25.79 -8.55
CA GLY A 511 6.44 26.47 -7.84
C GLY A 511 5.72 25.61 -6.78
N ILE A 512 6.30 24.47 -6.39
CA ILE A 512 5.69 23.53 -5.45
C ILE A 512 5.99 23.97 -4.00
N PRO A 513 5.01 24.09 -3.09
CA PRO A 513 5.31 24.48 -1.70
C PRO A 513 6.21 23.47 -0.98
N ASN A 514 7.36 23.93 -0.46
CA ASN A 514 8.25 23.09 0.36
C ASN A 514 7.77 23.03 1.82
N PRO A 515 8.06 21.95 2.56
CA PRO A 515 7.63 21.77 3.95
C PRO A 515 8.20 22.82 4.92
N CYS A 516 9.32 23.47 4.60
CA CYS A 516 9.92 24.46 5.50
C CYS A 516 9.04 25.73 5.58
N THR A 517 8.71 26.34 4.44
CA THR A 517 7.95 27.60 4.40
C THR A 517 6.45 27.41 4.64
N LEU A 518 5.94 26.16 4.64
CA LEU A 518 4.60 25.84 5.13
C LEU A 518 4.45 26.07 6.65
N CYS A 519 5.54 25.96 7.43
CA CYS A 519 5.53 26.25 8.87
C CYS A 519 6.21 27.58 9.21
N HIS A 520 7.31 27.89 8.53
CA HIS A 520 8.05 29.14 8.70
C HIS A 520 7.54 30.20 7.73
N THR A 521 6.27 30.62 7.91
CA THR A 521 5.54 31.48 6.97
C THR A 521 6.11 32.90 6.86
N ASP A 522 6.97 33.31 7.80
CA ASP A 522 7.70 34.57 7.80
C ASP A 522 9.07 34.49 7.08
N LYS A 523 9.46 33.29 6.62
CA LYS A 523 10.74 33.04 5.97
C LYS A 523 10.58 32.79 4.47
N THR A 524 11.67 33.04 3.74
CA THR A 524 11.73 32.82 2.29
C THR A 524 12.23 31.41 1.96
N THR A 525 11.99 30.96 0.73
CA THR A 525 12.59 29.73 0.20
C THR A 525 14.13 29.77 0.26
N GLY A 526 14.73 30.94 -0.02
CA GLY A 526 16.18 31.15 0.11
C GLY A 526 16.71 30.96 1.54
N TRP A 527 15.93 31.33 2.57
CA TRP A 527 16.29 31.04 3.97
C TRP A 527 16.32 29.52 4.22
N ALA A 528 15.32 28.78 3.74
CA ALA A 528 15.27 27.33 3.92
C ALA A 528 16.45 26.64 3.23
N LYS A 529 16.79 27.08 2.00
CA LYS A 529 17.96 26.63 1.25
C LYS A 529 19.26 26.88 2.01
N ALA A 530 19.46 28.10 2.52
CA ALA A 530 20.63 28.45 3.31
C ALA A 530 20.73 27.62 4.61
N ALA A 531 19.61 27.38 5.29
CA ALA A 531 19.58 26.54 6.49
C ALA A 531 19.96 25.08 6.18
N LEU A 532 19.37 24.47 5.15
CA LEU A 532 19.67 23.10 4.74
C LEU A 532 21.12 22.91 4.27
N ALA A 533 21.73 23.93 3.66
CA ALA A 533 23.14 23.88 3.25
C ALA A 533 24.12 23.76 4.44
N THR A 534 23.69 24.10 5.66
CA THR A 534 24.51 23.93 6.87
C THR A 534 24.46 22.51 7.46
N TRP A 535 23.56 21.65 6.98
CA TRP A 535 23.36 20.31 7.53
C TRP A 535 24.44 19.36 7.01
N SER A 536 25.38 18.97 7.88
CA SER A 536 26.54 18.13 7.51
C SER A 536 26.20 16.66 7.22
N ASN A 537 25.00 16.20 7.57
CA ASN A 537 24.56 14.82 7.41
C ASN A 537 23.76 14.57 6.12
N ARG A 538 23.60 15.57 5.24
CA ARG A 538 22.88 15.46 3.97
C ARG A 538 23.66 16.18 2.87
N SER A 539 23.49 15.71 1.62
CA SER A 539 24.13 16.35 0.49
C SER A 539 23.42 17.67 0.15
N PRO A 540 24.15 18.81 0.05
CA PRO A 540 23.56 20.08 -0.38
C PRO A 540 22.98 19.96 -1.81
N TRP A 541 23.58 19.17 -2.69
CA TRP A 541 23.09 18.86 -4.05
C TRP A 541 21.76 18.11 -4.11
N ARG A 542 21.28 17.59 -2.97
CA ARG A 542 20.00 16.90 -2.87
C ARG A 542 18.94 17.74 -2.16
N MET A 543 19.35 18.73 -1.38
CA MET A 543 18.48 19.41 -0.41
C MET A 543 18.36 20.91 -0.67
N ALA A 544 19.40 21.54 -1.23
CA ALA A 544 19.54 22.99 -1.32
C ALA A 544 19.86 23.45 -2.76
N GLU A 545 20.72 22.74 -3.47
CA GLU A 545 21.03 22.94 -4.89
C GLU A 545 20.19 22.00 -5.75
#